data_AF-A0A222SF75-F1
#
_entry.id   AF-A0A222SF75-F1
#
_cell.length_a   1.000
_cell.length_b   1.000
_cell.length_c   1.000
_cell.angle_alpha   90.00
_cell.angle_beta   90.00
_cell.angle_gamma   90.00
#
_symmetry.space_group_name_H-M   'P 1'
#
loop_
_entity.id
_entity.type
_entity.pdbx_description
1 polymer ?
#
loop_
_entity_poly.entity_id
_entity_poly.type
_entity_poly.pdbx_seq_one_letter_code
_entity_poly.pdbx_strand_id
1 'polypeptide(L)'
;MLLSLPNWLIHISSSIEWGIAALLLYRYGTLIGRKDVRRFGLFMIPHWIGSWFVLAYHVSGDTIPLLLDLSETVNLFGSIFLLSASLGILKTIKTGSAEGIMASLGLLLIARPQSFMGEDVFDAILQISSVVYLCFLISLLVIRKRDPELFPGLMIFGFWFVLVFISVTVGFMYLSTELRAYPTLSHDDLLHGAAESLLTISNLLIVIGVHGRIKRMENRQAALRG
;
A
#
# COMPACT_ATOMS: atom_id res chain seq x y z
N MET A 1 12.04 3.72 25.16
CA MET A 1 11.22 3.79 23.94
C MET A 1 11.95 4.71 22.99
N LEU A 2 12.24 4.24 21.77
CA LEU A 2 13.00 5.03 20.77
C LEU A 2 12.12 6.11 20.13
N LEU A 3 10.83 5.82 19.95
CA LEU A 3 9.84 6.73 19.38
C LEU A 3 9.27 7.69 20.43
N SER A 4 9.16 8.95 20.06
CA SER A 4 8.38 9.93 20.80
C SER A 4 6.87 9.65 20.72
N LEU A 5 6.10 10.26 21.63
CA LEU A 5 4.63 10.16 21.61
C LEU A 5 4.01 10.61 20.28
N PRO A 6 4.42 11.74 19.66
CA PRO A 6 3.96 12.10 18.32
C PRO A 6 4.17 11.00 17.28
N ASN A 7 5.34 10.35 17.25
CA ASN A 7 5.61 9.30 16.27
C ASN A 7 4.77 8.06 16.51
N TRP A 8 4.55 7.67 17.77
CA TRP A 8 3.60 6.60 18.11
C TRP A 8 2.19 6.89 17.59
N LEU A 9 1.72 8.13 17.75
CA LEU A 9 0.40 8.53 17.24
C LEU A 9 0.33 8.40 15.72
N ILE A 10 1.36 8.82 14.99
CA ILE A 10 1.40 8.75 13.52
C ILE A 10 1.43 7.26 13.07
N HIS A 11 2.25 6.41 13.68
CA HIS A 11 2.33 4.96 13.38
C HIS A 11 1.00 4.22 13.60
N ILE A 12 0.34 4.51 14.72
CA ILE A 12 -0.97 3.93 15.01
C ILE A 12 -2.01 4.48 14.02
N SER A 13 -1.96 5.79 13.71
CA SER A 13 -2.87 6.42 12.76
C SER A 13 -2.74 5.79 11.37
N SER A 14 -1.53 5.68 10.84
CA SER A 14 -1.27 5.11 9.50
C SER A 14 -1.83 3.68 9.40
N SER A 15 -1.64 2.86 10.43
CA SER A 15 -2.18 1.50 10.51
C SER A 15 -3.72 1.48 10.57
N ILE A 16 -4.34 2.36 11.35
CA ILE A 16 -5.80 2.48 11.44
C ILE A 16 -6.41 2.95 10.11
N GLU A 17 -5.81 3.96 9.48
CA GLU A 17 -6.27 4.53 8.22
C GLU A 17 -6.29 3.51 7.10
N TRP A 18 -5.28 2.64 7.02
CA TRP A 18 -5.27 1.53 6.06
C TRP A 18 -6.40 0.53 6.33
N GLY A 19 -6.63 0.18 7.60
CA GLY A 19 -7.76 -0.66 8.01
C GLY A 19 -9.13 -0.04 7.65
N ILE A 20 -9.29 1.27 7.84
CA ILE A 20 -10.47 2.03 7.43
C ILE A 20 -10.63 2.00 5.91
N ALA A 21 -9.55 2.21 5.15
CA ALA A 21 -9.58 2.14 3.69
C ALA A 21 -10.07 0.78 3.19
N ALA A 22 -9.55 -0.31 3.77
CA ALA A 22 -9.96 -1.68 3.47
C ALA A 22 -11.45 -1.90 3.74
N LEU A 23 -11.94 -1.45 4.91
CA LEU A 23 -13.35 -1.54 5.30
C LEU A 23 -14.26 -0.72 4.36
N LEU A 24 -13.86 0.49 4.02
CA LEU A 24 -14.61 1.35 3.10
C LEU A 24 -14.69 0.75 1.70
N LEU A 25 -13.60 0.15 1.19
CA LEU A 25 -13.62 -0.53 -0.10
C LEU A 25 -14.51 -1.78 -0.10
N TYR A 26 -14.50 -2.54 0.99
CA TYR A 26 -15.43 -3.65 1.18
C TYR A 26 -16.89 -3.18 1.16
N ARG A 27 -17.20 -2.11 1.91
CA ARG A 27 -18.54 -1.49 1.93
C ARG A 27 -18.92 -0.97 0.56
N TYR A 28 -18.01 -0.29 -0.13
CA TYR A 28 -18.24 0.24 -1.47
C TYR A 28 -18.59 -0.86 -2.47
N GLY A 29 -17.82 -1.95 -2.49
CA GLY A 29 -18.12 -3.11 -3.33
C GLY A 29 -19.48 -3.74 -3.02
N THR A 30 -19.87 -3.77 -1.74
CA THR A 30 -21.20 -4.23 -1.31
C THR A 30 -22.31 -3.29 -1.80
N LEU A 31 -22.12 -1.98 -1.68
CA LEU A 31 -23.07 -0.94 -2.07
C LEU A 31 -23.38 -0.97 -3.57
N ILE A 32 -22.38 -1.23 -4.41
CA ILE A 32 -22.53 -1.29 -5.87
C ILE A 32 -22.80 -2.72 -6.39
N GLY A 33 -22.95 -3.71 -5.50
CA GLY A 33 -23.20 -5.10 -5.87
C GLY A 33 -22.04 -5.83 -6.57
N ARG A 34 -20.81 -5.30 -6.50
CA ARG A 34 -19.62 -5.84 -7.18
C ARG A 34 -18.77 -6.68 -6.22
N LYS A 35 -18.89 -8.01 -6.35
CA LYS A 35 -18.15 -8.99 -5.53
C LYS A 35 -16.63 -8.90 -5.69
N ASP A 36 -16.15 -8.56 -6.87
CA ASP A 36 -14.74 -8.32 -7.20
C ASP A 36 -14.18 -7.10 -6.45
N VAL A 37 -14.90 -5.98 -6.45
CA VAL A 37 -14.53 -4.77 -5.67
C VAL A 37 -14.61 -5.04 -4.17
N ARG A 38 -15.61 -5.79 -3.72
CA ARG A 38 -15.72 -6.18 -2.31
C ARG A 38 -14.52 -7.03 -1.85
N ARG A 39 -14.09 -7.98 -2.70
CA ARG A 39 -12.89 -8.79 -2.46
C ARG A 39 -11.62 -7.96 -2.43
N PHE A 40 -11.52 -6.91 -3.25
CA PHE A 40 -10.38 -5.98 -3.21
C PHE A 40 -10.15 -5.43 -1.80
N GLY A 41 -11.20 -5.00 -1.10
CA GLY A 41 -11.09 -4.54 0.29
C GLY A 41 -10.57 -5.62 1.25
N LEU A 42 -10.96 -6.89 1.08
CA LEU A 42 -10.42 -8.00 1.88
C LEU A 42 -8.95 -8.28 1.57
N PHE A 43 -8.54 -8.09 0.32
CA PHE A 43 -7.18 -8.36 -0.13
C PHE A 43 -6.18 -7.27 0.30
N MET A 44 -6.66 -6.19 0.93
CA MET A 44 -5.83 -5.22 1.65
C MET A 44 -5.43 -5.67 3.06
N ILE A 45 -6.08 -6.69 3.63
CA ILE A 45 -5.88 -7.14 5.01
C ILE A 45 -4.45 -7.65 5.28
N PRO A 46 -3.76 -8.39 4.39
CA PRO A 46 -2.39 -8.81 4.68
C PRO A 46 -1.44 -7.64 4.96
N HIS A 47 -1.46 -6.56 4.15
CA HIS A 47 -0.68 -5.35 4.45
C HIS A 47 -1.03 -4.72 5.80
N TRP A 48 -2.31 -4.77 6.19
CA TRP A 48 -2.73 -4.31 7.51
C TRP A 48 -2.12 -5.15 8.63
N ILE A 49 -2.10 -6.47 8.49
CA ILE A 49 -1.45 -7.38 9.43
C ILE A 49 0.06 -7.10 9.50
N GLY A 50 0.69 -6.84 8.35
CA GLY A 50 2.10 -6.42 8.27
C GLY A 50 2.39 -5.18 9.13
N SER A 51 1.53 -4.16 9.08
CA SER A 51 1.72 -2.94 9.88
C SER A 51 1.68 -3.21 11.39
N TRP A 52 0.88 -4.18 11.85
CA TRP A 52 0.86 -4.59 13.26
C TRP A 52 2.13 -5.30 13.70
N PHE A 53 2.82 -6.03 12.80
CA PHE A 53 4.13 -6.59 13.10
C PHE A 53 5.20 -5.48 13.28
N VAL A 54 5.15 -4.41 12.48
CA VAL A 54 6.03 -3.23 12.65
C VAL A 54 5.74 -2.51 13.98
N LEU A 55 4.46 -2.31 14.32
CA LEU A 55 4.08 -1.77 15.62
C LEU A 55 4.59 -2.65 16.77
N ALA A 56 4.45 -3.97 16.67
CA ALA A 56 4.96 -4.90 17.66
C ALA A 56 6.49 -4.84 17.80
N TYR A 57 7.21 -4.66 16.68
CA TYR A 57 8.65 -4.43 16.68
C TYR A 57 9.01 -3.19 17.50
N HIS A 58 8.31 -2.08 17.29
CA HIS A 58 8.52 -0.86 18.08
C HIS A 58 8.13 -0.98 19.55
N VAL A 59 7.07 -1.74 19.87
CA VAL A 59 6.72 -2.08 21.26
C VAL A 59 7.87 -2.85 21.93
N SER A 60 8.55 -3.74 21.18
CA SER A 60 9.71 -4.49 21.70
C SER A 60 10.94 -3.62 21.96
N GLY A 61 10.91 -2.33 21.63
CA GLY A 61 12.08 -1.45 21.69
C GLY A 61 13.10 -1.75 20.59
N ASP A 62 12.61 -2.20 19.43
CA ASP A 62 13.41 -2.50 18.24
C ASP A 62 14.41 -3.66 18.43
N THR A 63 14.12 -4.60 19.33
CA THR A 63 15.06 -5.69 19.70
C THR A 63 14.73 -7.05 19.09
N ILE A 64 13.58 -7.20 18.40
CA ILE A 64 13.12 -8.49 17.84
C ILE A 64 13.04 -8.39 16.31
N PRO A 65 14.16 -8.55 15.57
CA PRO A 65 14.19 -8.41 14.11
C PRO A 65 13.21 -9.31 13.37
N LEU A 66 12.91 -10.51 13.92
CA LEU A 66 11.93 -11.44 13.37
C LEU A 66 10.55 -10.80 13.11
N LEU A 67 10.15 -9.79 13.89
CA LEU A 67 8.88 -9.09 13.67
C LEU A 67 8.93 -8.26 12.38
N LEU A 68 10.07 -7.67 12.04
CA LEU A 68 10.24 -6.99 10.74
C LEU A 68 10.26 -8.01 9.60
N ASP A 69 10.99 -9.11 9.71
CA ASP A 69 11.03 -10.18 8.70
C ASP A 69 9.62 -10.74 8.39
N LEU A 70 8.81 -10.92 9.44
CA LEU A 70 7.41 -11.35 9.31
C LEU A 70 6.55 -10.28 8.64
N SER A 71 6.75 -9.00 8.98
CA SER A 71 6.07 -7.89 8.30
C SER A 71 6.36 -7.88 6.80
N GLU A 72 7.63 -8.00 6.42
CA GLU A 72 8.07 -8.02 5.02
C GLU A 72 7.46 -9.20 4.25
N THR A 73 7.48 -10.38 4.85
CA THR A 73 6.88 -11.59 4.29
C THR A 73 5.37 -11.42 4.08
N VAL A 74 4.66 -10.91 5.07
CA VAL A 74 3.23 -10.66 4.99
C VAL A 74 2.90 -9.55 3.97
N ASN A 75 3.76 -8.56 3.82
CA ASN A 75 3.64 -7.51 2.81
C ASN A 75 3.82 -8.06 1.38
N LEU A 76 4.70 -9.04 1.15
CA LEU A 76 4.79 -9.74 -0.14
C LEU A 76 3.44 -10.41 -0.48
N PHE A 77 2.85 -11.15 0.47
CA PHE A 77 1.51 -11.73 0.28
C PHE A 77 0.44 -10.66 0.02
N GLY A 78 0.53 -9.53 0.73
CA GLY A 78 -0.31 -8.35 0.50
C GLY A 78 -0.24 -7.85 -0.95
N SER A 79 0.96 -7.64 -1.47
CA SER A 79 1.19 -7.18 -2.83
C SER A 79 0.61 -8.16 -3.85
N ILE A 80 0.83 -9.47 -3.64
CA ILE A 80 0.29 -10.54 -4.50
C ILE A 80 -1.24 -10.54 -4.48
N PHE A 81 -1.84 -10.34 -3.29
CA PHE A 81 -3.29 -10.31 -3.14
C PHE A 81 -3.87 -9.07 -3.82
N LEU A 82 -3.30 -7.88 -3.61
CA LEU A 82 -3.73 -6.66 -4.28
C LEU A 82 -3.68 -6.79 -5.81
N LEU A 83 -2.58 -7.33 -6.35
CA LEU A 83 -2.47 -7.62 -7.78
C LEU A 83 -3.52 -8.63 -8.24
N SER A 84 -3.76 -9.69 -7.47
CA SER A 84 -4.77 -10.69 -7.79
C SER A 84 -6.19 -10.11 -7.80
N ALA A 85 -6.52 -9.22 -6.86
CA ALA A 85 -7.80 -8.53 -6.83
C ALA A 85 -7.97 -7.59 -8.03
N SER A 86 -6.96 -6.79 -8.36
CA SER A 86 -7.04 -5.85 -9.48
C SER A 86 -7.12 -6.57 -10.83
N LEU A 87 -6.38 -7.66 -11.03
CA LEU A 87 -6.52 -8.53 -12.20
C LEU A 87 -7.90 -9.19 -12.25
N GLY A 88 -8.44 -9.59 -11.09
CA GLY A 88 -9.82 -10.07 -10.97
C GLY A 88 -10.85 -9.05 -11.45
N ILE A 89 -10.69 -7.78 -11.06
CA ILE A 89 -11.52 -6.67 -11.54
C ILE A 89 -11.37 -6.48 -13.05
N LEU A 90 -10.15 -6.47 -13.58
CA LEU A 90 -9.90 -6.31 -15.02
C LEU A 90 -10.59 -7.39 -15.87
N LYS A 91 -10.64 -8.64 -15.39
CA LYS A 91 -11.36 -9.74 -16.05
C LYS A 91 -12.88 -9.48 -16.13
N THR A 92 -13.45 -8.76 -15.16
CA THR A 92 -14.88 -8.43 -15.16
C THR A 92 -15.25 -7.23 -16.03
N ILE A 93 -14.32 -6.31 -16.30
CA ILE A 93 -14.57 -5.07 -17.06
C ILE A 93 -14.77 -5.32 -18.57
N LYS A 94 -14.52 -6.55 -19.09
CA LYS A 94 -14.73 -6.97 -20.50
C LYS A 94 -14.39 -5.90 -21.55
N THR A 95 -13.12 -5.87 -21.98
CA THR A 95 -12.62 -5.47 -23.33
C THR A 95 -11.10 -5.25 -23.22
N GLY A 96 -10.31 -5.90 -24.07
CA GLY A 96 -8.86 -5.66 -24.23
C GLY A 96 -7.94 -6.73 -23.66
N SER A 97 -7.10 -7.30 -24.55
CA SER A 97 -6.15 -8.39 -24.28
C SER A 97 -5.27 -8.10 -23.05
N ALA A 98 -4.99 -9.15 -22.28
CA ALA A 98 -4.11 -9.12 -21.12
C ALA A 98 -2.62 -9.09 -21.49
N GLU A 99 -2.29 -9.10 -22.79
CA GLU A 99 -0.92 -9.26 -23.30
C GLU A 99 -0.02 -8.07 -22.93
N GLY A 100 -0.57 -6.85 -22.86
CA GLY A 100 0.20 -5.65 -22.49
C GLY A 100 0.69 -5.63 -21.04
N ILE A 101 -0.02 -6.29 -20.12
CA ILE A 101 0.37 -6.40 -18.69
C ILE A 101 1.44 -7.47 -18.52
N MET A 102 1.33 -8.60 -19.24
CA MET A 102 2.32 -9.67 -19.23
C MET A 102 3.66 -9.25 -19.88
N ALA A 103 3.62 -8.38 -20.89
CA ALA A 103 4.82 -7.86 -21.53
C ALA A 103 5.58 -6.85 -20.64
N SER A 104 4.86 -6.02 -19.87
CA SER A 104 5.46 -5.10 -18.90
C SER A 104 6.00 -5.82 -17.65
N LEU A 105 5.39 -6.94 -17.25
CA LEU A 105 5.94 -7.91 -16.29
C LEU A 105 7.31 -8.43 -16.72
N GLY A 106 7.45 -8.82 -17.99
CA GLY A 106 8.73 -9.32 -18.53
C GLY A 106 9.83 -8.26 -18.53
N LEU A 107 9.52 -7.01 -18.87
CA LEU A 107 10.52 -5.94 -18.93
C LEU A 107 11.01 -5.52 -17.54
N LEU A 108 10.12 -5.49 -16.54
CA LEU A 108 10.46 -5.07 -15.18
C LEU A 108 11.24 -6.14 -14.41
N LEU A 109 11.06 -7.43 -14.75
CA LEU A 109 11.85 -8.55 -14.20
C LEU A 109 13.25 -8.67 -14.83
N ILE A 110 13.47 -8.09 -16.03
CA ILE A 110 14.78 -8.05 -16.70
C ILE A 110 15.60 -6.83 -16.27
N ALA A 111 14.94 -5.72 -15.94
CA ALA A 111 15.58 -4.54 -15.35
C ALA A 111 16.00 -4.83 -13.91
N ARG A 112 17.10 -5.58 -13.72
CA ARG A 112 17.73 -5.79 -12.43
C ARG A 112 18.17 -4.44 -11.84
N PRO A 113 17.58 -3.94 -10.75
CA PRO A 113 18.33 -3.02 -9.89
C PRO A 113 19.42 -3.89 -9.26
N GLN A 114 20.69 -3.57 -9.49
CA GLN A 114 21.74 -4.21 -8.70
C GLN A 114 21.51 -3.83 -7.23
N SER A 115 21.31 -4.83 -6.36
CA SER A 115 21.42 -4.57 -4.93
C SER A 115 22.86 -4.18 -4.65
N PHE A 116 23.03 -3.09 -3.90
CA PHE A 116 24.34 -2.65 -3.41
C PHE A 116 24.75 -3.40 -2.13
N MET A 117 23.92 -4.35 -1.64
CA MET A 117 24.18 -5.17 -0.48
C MET A 117 23.63 -6.58 -0.72
N GLY A 118 24.46 -7.61 -0.46
CA GLY A 118 24.07 -8.99 -0.13
C GLY A 118 23.37 -9.87 -1.18
N GLU A 119 23.58 -11.18 -1.10
CA GLU A 119 22.73 -12.22 -1.71
C GLU A 119 21.90 -12.89 -0.60
N ASP A 120 21.05 -12.14 0.11
CA ASP A 120 20.18 -12.69 1.15
C ASP A 120 18.74 -12.91 0.66
N VAL A 121 18.07 -13.96 1.15
CA VAL A 121 16.70 -14.36 0.75
C VAL A 121 15.68 -13.21 0.96
N PHE A 122 15.91 -12.35 1.95
CA PHE A 122 15.04 -11.21 2.26
C PHE A 122 15.15 -10.07 1.24
N ASP A 123 16.34 -9.83 0.68
CA ASP A 123 16.52 -8.86 -0.41
C ASP A 123 15.71 -9.28 -1.65
N ALA A 124 15.68 -10.59 -1.93
CA ALA A 124 14.84 -11.15 -2.98
C ALA A 124 13.34 -10.97 -2.68
N ILE A 125 12.89 -11.17 -1.44
CA ILE A 125 11.50 -10.96 -1.02
C ILE A 125 11.08 -9.50 -1.24
N LEU A 126 11.91 -8.54 -0.82
CA LEU A 126 11.64 -7.11 -0.98
C LEU A 126 11.62 -6.69 -2.45
N GLN A 127 12.56 -7.20 -3.25
CA GLN A 127 12.61 -6.93 -4.68
C GLN A 127 11.37 -7.50 -5.40
N ILE A 128 11.01 -8.75 -5.14
CA ILE A 128 9.82 -9.39 -5.72
C ILE A 128 8.56 -8.63 -5.28
N SER A 129 8.44 -8.28 -4.00
CA SER A 129 7.30 -7.51 -3.48
C SER A 129 7.15 -6.18 -4.21
N SER A 130 8.27 -5.47 -4.46
CA SER A 130 8.28 -4.21 -5.20
C SER A 130 7.80 -4.37 -6.64
N VAL A 131 8.28 -5.39 -7.36
CA VAL A 131 7.83 -5.68 -8.73
C VAL A 131 6.33 -6.00 -8.75
N VAL A 132 5.86 -6.84 -7.84
CA VAL A 132 4.45 -7.22 -7.72
C VAL A 132 3.59 -5.99 -7.40
N TYR A 133 4.05 -5.12 -6.50
CA TYR A 133 3.36 -3.88 -6.16
C TYR A 133 3.27 -2.92 -7.37
N LEU A 134 4.34 -2.77 -8.14
CA LEU A 134 4.32 -1.96 -9.37
C LEU A 134 3.35 -2.52 -10.42
N CYS A 135 3.29 -3.84 -10.59
CA CYS A 135 2.29 -4.46 -11.44
C CYS A 135 0.86 -4.18 -10.95
N PHE A 136 0.65 -4.21 -9.63
CA PHE A 136 -0.61 -3.80 -9.03
C PHE A 136 -0.94 -2.34 -9.35
N LEU A 137 0.00 -1.42 -9.18
CA LEU A 137 -0.20 0.00 -9.51
C LEU A 137 -0.55 0.24 -10.98
N ILE A 138 0.14 -0.45 -11.89
CA ILE A 138 -0.15 -0.40 -13.33
C ILE A 138 -1.57 -0.93 -13.60
N SER A 139 -1.95 -2.04 -12.97
CA SER A 139 -3.28 -2.60 -13.15
C SER A 139 -4.39 -1.64 -12.69
N LEU A 140 -4.18 -0.83 -11.64
CA LEU A 140 -5.11 0.22 -11.23
C LEU A 140 -5.27 1.30 -12.30
N LEU A 141 -4.19 1.70 -12.97
CA LEU A 141 -4.26 2.64 -14.10
C LEU A 141 -5.05 2.05 -15.27
N VAL A 142 -4.85 0.77 -15.57
CA VAL A 142 -5.62 0.08 -16.61
C VAL A 142 -7.11 0.01 -16.23
N ILE A 143 -7.43 -0.32 -14.97
CA ILE A 143 -8.82 -0.28 -14.47
C ILE A 143 -9.42 1.10 -14.67
N ARG A 144 -8.71 2.16 -14.27
CA ARG A 144 -9.19 3.55 -14.38
C ARG A 144 -9.42 4.00 -15.82
N LYS A 145 -8.61 3.50 -16.75
CA LYS A 145 -8.74 3.76 -18.19
C LYS A 145 -9.96 3.03 -18.78
N ARG A 146 -10.23 1.78 -18.35
CA ARG A 146 -11.33 0.96 -18.87
C ARG A 146 -12.67 1.27 -18.20
N ASP A 147 -12.67 1.60 -16.91
CA ASP A 147 -13.85 1.95 -16.12
C ASP A 147 -13.52 3.13 -15.17
N PRO A 148 -13.59 4.37 -15.68
CA PRO A 148 -13.39 5.60 -14.92
C PRO A 148 -14.24 5.76 -13.65
N GLU A 149 -15.42 5.16 -13.65
CA GLU A 149 -16.40 5.33 -12.58
C GLU A 149 -16.18 4.33 -11.43
N LEU A 150 -15.46 3.23 -11.68
CA LEU A 150 -15.24 2.21 -10.68
C LEU A 150 -14.43 2.70 -9.48
N PHE A 151 -13.22 3.22 -9.74
CA PHE A 151 -12.33 3.70 -8.70
C PHE A 151 -12.10 5.22 -8.80
N PRO A 152 -12.21 5.97 -7.69
CA PRO A 152 -11.95 7.40 -7.68
C PRO A 152 -10.47 7.66 -7.95
N GLY A 153 -10.15 8.72 -8.71
CA GLY A 153 -8.76 9.06 -9.05
C GLY A 153 -7.90 9.33 -7.82
N LEU A 154 -8.48 9.90 -6.76
CA LEU A 154 -7.79 10.19 -5.50
C LEU A 154 -7.28 8.91 -4.80
N MET A 155 -8.05 7.83 -4.85
CA MET A 155 -7.64 6.53 -4.30
C MET A 155 -6.43 5.98 -5.04
N ILE A 156 -6.46 6.03 -6.38
CA ILE A 156 -5.36 5.55 -7.22
C ILE A 156 -4.11 6.40 -6.96
N PHE A 157 -4.27 7.72 -6.88
CA PHE A 157 -3.19 8.62 -6.53
C PHE A 157 -2.59 8.27 -5.16
N GLY A 158 -3.42 7.96 -4.15
CA GLY A 158 -2.95 7.50 -2.84
C GLY A 158 -2.05 6.26 -2.93
N PHE A 159 -2.46 5.21 -3.66
CA PHE A 159 -1.62 4.02 -3.87
C PHE A 159 -0.29 4.34 -4.57
N TRP A 160 -0.30 5.22 -5.58
CA TRP A 160 0.93 5.68 -6.23
C TRP A 160 1.80 6.55 -5.33
N PHE A 161 1.19 7.32 -4.42
CA PHE A 161 1.90 8.18 -3.47
C PHE A 161 2.77 7.36 -2.49
N VAL A 162 2.47 6.08 -2.28
CA VAL A 162 3.35 5.17 -1.53
C VAL A 162 4.77 5.13 -2.12
N LEU A 163 4.94 5.28 -3.44
CA LEU A 163 6.27 5.34 -4.05
C LEU A 163 7.05 6.60 -3.66
N VAL A 164 6.35 7.72 -3.39
CA VAL A 164 6.95 8.94 -2.85
C VAL A 164 7.39 8.69 -1.42
N PHE A 165 6.53 8.07 -0.60
CA PHE A 165 6.88 7.65 0.76
C PHE A 165 8.13 6.76 0.77
N ILE A 166 8.19 5.70 -0.05
CA ILE A 166 9.36 4.80 -0.14
C ILE A 166 10.61 5.57 -0.54
N SER A 167 10.54 6.36 -1.61
CA SER A 167 11.69 7.14 -2.11
C SER A 167 12.24 8.11 -1.05
N VAL A 168 11.37 8.84 -0.36
CA VAL A 168 11.76 9.79 0.68
C VAL A 168 12.30 9.05 1.92
N THR A 169 11.67 7.94 2.30
CA THR A 169 12.10 7.13 3.46
C THR A 169 13.50 6.55 3.27
N VAL A 170 13.83 6.07 2.06
CA VAL A 170 15.20 5.62 1.73
C VAL A 170 16.20 6.77 1.88
N GLY A 171 15.85 7.97 1.38
CA GLY A 171 16.67 9.17 1.57
C GLY A 171 16.84 9.54 3.05
N PHE A 172 15.77 9.51 3.83
CA PHE A 172 15.81 9.78 5.28
C PHE A 172 16.61 8.74 6.05
N MET A 173 16.53 7.47 5.66
CA MET A 173 17.38 6.41 6.21
C MET A 173 18.85 6.74 5.98
N TYR A 174 19.25 7.07 4.74
CA TYR A 174 20.62 7.47 4.43
C TYR A 174 21.08 8.70 5.24
N LEU A 175 20.24 9.74 5.35
CA LEU A 175 20.55 10.93 6.14
C LEU A 175 20.71 10.59 7.64
N SER A 176 19.90 9.68 8.16
CA SER A 176 19.92 9.25 9.55
C SER A 176 21.17 8.40 9.87
N THR A 177 21.48 7.39 9.05
CA THR A 177 22.57 6.45 9.32
C THR A 177 23.92 7.01 8.91
N GLU A 178 24.05 7.53 7.69
CA GLU A 178 25.35 7.91 7.12
C GLU A 178 25.78 9.31 7.53
N LEU A 179 24.85 10.27 7.62
CA LEU A 179 25.19 11.66 7.93
C LEU A 179 25.05 12.00 9.41
N ARG A 180 24.10 11.38 10.12
CA ARG A 180 23.81 11.65 11.54
C ARG A 180 24.29 10.54 12.47
N ALA A 181 24.85 9.45 11.94
CA ALA A 181 25.42 8.33 12.69
C ALA A 181 24.43 7.63 13.66
N TYR A 182 23.14 7.67 13.36
CA TYR A 182 22.14 6.87 14.07
C TYR A 182 22.20 5.41 13.62
N PRO A 183 21.91 4.43 14.51
CA PRO A 183 21.93 3.01 14.13
C PRO A 183 20.91 2.65 13.04
N THR A 184 19.72 3.23 13.10
CA THR A 184 18.62 3.03 12.14
C THR A 184 17.78 4.31 12.09
N LEU A 185 16.91 4.40 11.06
CA LEU A 185 15.96 5.52 10.95
C LEU A 185 15.10 5.69 12.21
N SER A 186 14.74 4.61 12.90
CA SER A 186 13.90 4.67 14.12
C SER A 186 14.55 5.35 15.32
N HIS A 187 15.86 5.58 15.27
CA HIS A 187 16.58 6.36 16.28
C HIS A 187 16.60 7.86 15.96
N ASP A 188 16.25 8.28 14.74
CA ASP A 188 16.09 9.68 14.35
C ASP A 188 14.60 10.05 14.31
N ASP A 189 14.08 10.48 15.46
CA ASP A 189 12.65 10.73 15.67
C ASP A 189 12.06 11.72 14.65
N LEU A 190 12.82 12.74 14.25
CA LEU A 190 12.35 13.72 13.26
C LEU A 190 12.19 13.08 11.88
N LEU A 191 13.22 12.39 11.40
CA LEU A 191 13.20 11.81 10.05
C LEU A 191 12.25 10.62 9.97
N HIS A 192 12.16 9.81 11.04
CA HIS A 192 11.21 8.71 11.11
C HIS A 192 9.77 9.21 11.10
N GLY A 193 9.44 10.19 11.95
CA GLY A 193 8.10 10.77 12.02
C GLY A 193 7.70 11.42 10.69
N ALA A 194 8.63 12.12 10.06
CA ALA A 194 8.41 12.71 8.74
C ALA A 194 8.14 11.65 7.66
N ALA A 195 8.89 10.53 7.64
CA ALA A 195 8.60 9.41 6.75
C ALA A 195 7.19 8.84 6.99
N GLU A 196 6.86 8.49 8.23
CA GLU A 196 5.57 7.89 8.58
C GLU A 196 4.38 8.83 8.25
N SER A 197 4.58 10.14 8.35
CA SER A 197 3.56 11.12 7.96
C SER A 197 3.20 11.06 6.47
N LEU A 198 4.15 10.71 5.59
CA LEU A 198 3.88 10.52 4.16
C LEU A 198 3.02 9.27 3.91
N LEU A 199 3.23 8.21 4.70
CA LEU A 199 2.38 7.02 4.64
C LEU A 199 0.96 7.34 5.11
N THR A 200 0.83 8.12 6.18
CA THR A 200 -0.46 8.66 6.67
C THR A 200 -1.17 9.46 5.57
N ILE A 201 -0.46 10.35 4.88
CA ILE A 201 -1.01 11.11 3.75
C ILE A 201 -1.50 10.16 2.63
N SER A 202 -0.72 9.15 2.27
CA SER A 202 -1.13 8.14 1.28
C SER A 202 -2.44 7.45 1.67
N ASN A 203 -2.54 6.99 2.92
CA ASN A 203 -3.70 6.26 3.42
C ASN A 203 -4.95 7.15 3.46
N LEU A 204 -4.80 8.41 3.89
CA LEU A 204 -5.90 9.38 3.88
C LEU A 204 -6.40 9.67 2.46
N LEU A 205 -5.52 9.77 1.45
CA LEU A 205 -5.94 9.93 0.05
C LEU A 205 -6.82 8.76 -0.41
N ILE A 206 -6.48 7.54 -0.01
CA ILE A 206 -7.27 6.32 -0.29
C ILE A 206 -8.62 6.41 0.41
N VAL A 207 -8.63 6.67 1.73
CA VAL A 207 -9.85 6.79 2.56
C VAL A 207 -10.79 7.85 1.99
N ILE A 208 -10.31 9.07 1.79
CA ILE A 208 -11.09 10.21 1.30
C ILE A 208 -11.65 9.90 -0.09
N GLY A 209 -10.84 9.30 -0.97
CA GLY A 209 -11.26 8.93 -2.31
C GLY A 209 -12.46 7.98 -2.29
N VAL A 210 -12.35 6.87 -1.56
CA VAL A 210 -13.38 5.83 -1.48
C VAL A 210 -14.62 6.35 -0.74
N HIS A 211 -14.43 7.07 0.37
CA HIS A 211 -15.52 7.68 1.12
C HIS A 211 -16.35 8.64 0.24
N GLY A 212 -15.68 9.49 -0.53
CA GLY A 212 -16.34 10.40 -1.47
C GLY A 212 -17.17 9.65 -2.53
N ARG A 213 -16.70 8.48 -2.99
CA ARG A 213 -17.43 7.64 -3.95
C ARG A 213 -18.67 6.98 -3.32
N ILE A 214 -18.57 6.47 -2.09
CA ILE A 214 -19.70 5.92 -1.33
C ILE A 214 -20.81 6.98 -1.20
N LYS A 215 -20.46 8.18 -0.73
CA LYS A 215 -21.42 9.27 -0.53
C LYS A 215 -22.16 9.66 -1.81
N ARG A 216 -21.46 9.68 -2.95
CA ARG A 216 -22.09 9.94 -4.27
C ARG A 216 -23.09 8.85 -4.65
N MET A 217 -22.77 7.58 -4.39
CA MET A 217 -23.66 6.46 -4.69
C MET A 217 -24.90 6.45 -3.80
N GLU A 218 -24.76 6.75 -2.51
CA GLU A 218 -25.88 6.85 -1.58
C GLU A 218 -26.83 7.99 -1.97
N ASN A 219 -26.29 9.17 -2.28
CA ASN A 219 -27.10 10.29 -2.76
C ASN A 219 -27.85 9.96 -4.06
N ARG A 220 -27.21 9.26 -4.99
CA ARG A 220 -27.85 8.81 -6.23
C ARG A 220 -28.99 7.83 -5.96
N GLN A 221 -28.82 6.88 -5.03
CA GLN A 221 -29.87 5.94 -4.66
C GLN A 221 -31.05 6.65 -3.98
N ALA A 222 -30.78 7.63 -3.11
CA ALA A 222 -31.81 8.43 -2.47
C ALA A 222 -32.64 9.22 -3.49
N ALA A 223 -31.98 9.86 -4.46
CA ALA A 223 -32.65 10.61 -5.53
C ALA A 223 -33.50 9.74 -6.47
N LEU A 224 -33.23 8.43 -6.57
CA LEU A 224 -34.02 7.49 -7.36
C LEU A 224 -35.23 6.93 -6.60
N ARG A 225 -35.30 7.13 -5.28
CA ARG A 225 -36.35 6.60 -4.39
C ARG A 225 -37.41 7.66 -3.99
N GLY A 226 -37.08 8.94 -4.13
CA GLY A 226 -38.00 10.06 -3.91
C GLY A 226 -38.61 10.54 -5.21
#